data_AF-A0A6J0M5Z0-F1
#
_entry.id   AF-A0A6J0M5Z0-F1
#
_cell.length_a   1.000
_cell.length_b   1.000
_cell.length_c   1.000
_cell.angle_alpha   90.00
_cell.angle_beta   90.00
_cell.angle_gamma   90.00
#
_symmetry.space_group_name_H-M   'P 1'
#
loop_
_entity.id
_entity.type
_entity.pdbx_description
1 polymer ?
#
loop_
_entity_poly.entity_id
_entity_poly.type
_entity_poly.pdbx_seq_one_letter_code
_entity_poly.pdbx_strand_id
1 'polypeptide(L)'
;MVPPFDKTQHSGVGAALEFPVTALNVENILVIGHSRCGGIKGLMSIEDDAAPAKNLFIDNWVQIGTPAKEMIKQDFKHLSFNDQYSYCEKEAVNVSLGNLLSYPFVKERVMKNKLAIRGAHYDFVKGTFDLWELDLKTTPAFSFS
;
A
#
# COMPACT_ATOMS: atom_id res chain seq x y z
N MET A 1 -0.58 2.93 -4.48
CA MET A 1 -1.03 1.64 -3.94
C MET A 1 -0.49 0.53 -4.82
N VAL A 2 -0.12 -0.61 -4.23
CA VAL A 2 0.32 -1.79 -4.96
C VAL A 2 -0.67 -2.93 -4.65
N PRO A 3 -1.37 -3.52 -5.64
CA PRO A 3 -2.20 -4.72 -5.44
C PRO A 3 -1.35 -5.95 -5.08
N PRO A 4 -1.96 -6.99 -4.49
CA PRO A 4 -1.34 -8.31 -4.39
C PRO A 4 -1.00 -8.88 -5.76
N PHE A 5 -0.06 -9.84 -5.79
CA PHE A 5 0.32 -10.56 -6.99
C PHE A 5 -0.87 -11.36 -7.55
N ASP A 6 -1.24 -11.05 -8.78
CA ASP A 6 -2.20 -11.79 -9.60
C ASP A 6 -1.67 -11.79 -11.04
N LYS A 7 -1.81 -12.92 -11.75
CA LYS A 7 -1.33 -13.08 -13.13
C LYS A 7 -2.31 -12.55 -14.17
N THR A 8 -3.60 -12.48 -13.83
CA THR A 8 -4.68 -12.10 -14.75
C THR A 8 -5.21 -10.72 -14.39
N GLN A 9 -5.25 -10.37 -13.11
CA GLN A 9 -5.62 -9.05 -12.63
C GLN A 9 -4.39 -8.16 -12.43
N HIS A 10 -4.57 -6.85 -12.62
CA HIS A 10 -3.54 -5.85 -12.37
C HIS A 10 -2.19 -6.09 -13.10
N SER A 11 -2.23 -6.73 -14.27
CA SER A 11 -1.04 -7.07 -15.06
C SER A 11 -0.14 -5.88 -15.37
N GLY A 12 -0.70 -4.66 -15.47
CA GLY A 12 0.07 -3.43 -15.62
C GLY A 12 1.02 -3.15 -14.45
N VAL A 13 0.58 -3.37 -13.20
CA VAL A 13 1.47 -3.23 -12.02
C VAL A 13 2.47 -4.38 -12.00
N GLY A 14 2.03 -5.61 -12.30
CA GLY A 14 2.92 -6.77 -12.39
C GLY A 14 4.08 -6.54 -13.34
N ALA A 15 3.81 -6.07 -14.55
CA ALA A 15 4.83 -5.74 -15.55
C ALA A 15 5.75 -4.59 -15.09
N ALA A 16 5.19 -3.54 -14.48
CA ALA A 16 5.95 -2.41 -13.96
C ALA A 16 6.89 -2.79 -12.80
N LEU A 17 6.60 -3.87 -12.08
CA LEU A 17 7.47 -4.43 -11.05
C LEU A 17 8.46 -5.45 -11.64
N GLU A 18 8.00 -6.33 -12.53
CA GLU A 18 8.80 -7.42 -13.05
C GLU A 18 10.01 -6.91 -13.82
N PHE A 19 9.84 -5.96 -14.74
CA PHE A 19 10.94 -5.52 -15.60
C PHE A 19 12.11 -4.87 -14.81
N PRO A 20 11.89 -3.87 -13.93
CA PRO A 20 12.99 -3.30 -13.16
C PRO A 20 13.66 -4.31 -12.22
N VAL A 21 12.89 -5.22 -11.62
CA VAL A 21 13.41 -6.17 -10.63
C VAL A 21 14.17 -7.32 -11.27
N THR A 22 13.71 -7.82 -12.42
CA THR A 22 14.29 -9.00 -13.07
C THR A 22 15.32 -8.65 -14.15
N ALA A 23 15.06 -7.61 -14.95
CA ALA A 23 15.93 -7.23 -16.07
C ALA A 23 16.94 -6.13 -15.68
N LEU A 24 16.48 -5.08 -14.99
CA LEU A 24 17.36 -3.96 -14.61
C LEU A 24 18.09 -4.20 -13.28
N ASN A 25 17.67 -5.20 -12.50
CA ASN A 25 18.25 -5.54 -11.20
C ASN A 25 18.28 -4.33 -10.24
N VAL A 26 17.20 -3.54 -10.20
CA VAL A 26 17.11 -2.43 -9.23
C VAL A 26 17.29 -2.93 -7.81
N GLU A 27 17.95 -2.12 -6.98
CA GLU A 27 18.24 -2.47 -5.58
C GLU A 27 17.19 -1.94 -4.62
N ASN A 28 16.28 -1.08 -5.08
CA ASN A 28 15.33 -0.37 -4.23
C ASN A 28 13.95 -0.27 -4.91
N ILE A 29 12.90 -0.56 -4.15
CA ILE A 29 11.53 -0.12 -4.46
C ILE A 29 11.08 0.80 -3.33
N LEU A 30 10.60 1.99 -3.69
CA LEU A 30 10.06 2.98 -2.77
C LEU A 30 8.58 3.21 -3.08
N VAL A 31 7.69 2.94 -2.12
CA VAL A 31 6.27 3.26 -2.22
C VAL A 31 6.02 4.56 -1.47
N ILE A 32 5.60 5.60 -2.19
CA ILE A 32 5.37 6.94 -1.63
C ILE A 32 3.87 7.20 -1.52
N GLY A 33 3.37 7.29 -0.28
CA GLY A 33 2.09 7.92 0.04
C GLY A 33 2.24 9.43 0.16
N HIS A 34 1.14 10.16 0.28
CA HIS A 34 1.20 11.61 0.38
C HIS A 34 0.01 12.20 1.13
N SER A 35 0.20 13.39 1.69
CA SER A 35 -0.87 14.16 2.33
C SER A 35 -2.02 14.46 1.38
N ARG A 36 -3.23 14.58 1.92
CA ARG A 36 -4.44 14.96 1.17
C ARG A 36 -4.72 14.05 -0.03
N CYS A 37 -4.40 12.76 0.06
CA CYS A 37 -4.68 11.79 -0.99
C CYS A 37 -6.19 11.60 -1.20
N GLY A 38 -6.70 12.00 -2.37
CA GLY A 38 -8.11 11.84 -2.73
C GLY A 38 -8.57 10.39 -2.80
N GLY A 39 -7.68 9.47 -3.23
CA GLY A 39 -7.97 8.04 -3.29
C GLY A 39 -8.18 7.42 -1.91
N ILE A 40 -7.32 7.75 -0.94
CA ILE A 40 -7.46 7.30 0.46
C ILE A 40 -8.69 7.92 1.11
N LYS A 41 -8.99 9.19 0.82
CA LYS A 41 -10.23 9.81 1.30
C LYS A 41 -11.45 9.08 0.73
N GLY A 42 -11.43 8.73 -0.55
CA GLY A 42 -12.45 7.91 -1.21
C GLY A 42 -12.63 6.57 -0.51
N LEU A 43 -11.54 5.82 -0.32
CA LEU A 43 -11.53 4.56 0.42
C LEU A 43 -12.18 4.67 1.81
N MET A 44 -11.74 5.64 2.60
CA MET A 44 -12.25 5.87 3.96
C MET A 44 -13.73 6.28 3.99
N SER A 45 -14.26 6.80 2.88
CA SER A 45 -15.65 7.24 2.74
C SER A 45 -16.58 6.15 2.17
N ILE A 46 -16.04 5.01 1.72
CA ILE A 46 -16.86 3.85 1.33
C ILE A 46 -17.44 3.26 2.62
N GLU A 47 -18.76 3.22 2.72
CA GLU A 47 -19.47 2.57 3.82
C GLU A 47 -19.42 1.04 3.63
N ASP A 48 -19.41 0.30 4.74
CA ASP A 48 -19.21 -1.15 4.69
C ASP A 48 -20.45 -1.90 4.14
N ASP A 49 -21.64 -1.26 4.25
CA ASP A 49 -22.92 -1.70 3.67
C ASP A 49 -23.34 -0.86 2.44
N ALA A 50 -22.38 -0.23 1.76
CA ALA A 50 -22.69 0.70 0.67
C ALA A 50 -23.46 0.01 -0.48
N ALA A 51 -24.46 0.75 -1.00
CA ALA A 51 -25.08 0.50 -2.30
C ALA A 51 -23.99 0.32 -3.40
N PRO A 52 -24.30 -0.32 -4.55
CA PRO A 52 -23.29 -0.64 -5.57
C PRO A 52 -22.41 0.57 -5.92
N ALA A 53 -21.14 0.27 -6.18
CA ALA A 53 -20.07 1.24 -6.41
C ALA A 53 -20.57 2.46 -7.21
N LYS A 54 -20.41 3.66 -6.64
CA LYS A 54 -20.81 4.90 -7.31
C LYS A 54 -19.93 5.16 -8.53
N ASN A 55 -18.69 4.69 -8.49
CA ASN A 55 -17.72 4.82 -9.56
C ASN A 55 -17.47 3.49 -10.28
N LEU A 56 -17.24 3.54 -11.58
CA LEU A 56 -17.03 2.35 -12.42
C LEU A 56 -15.73 1.60 -12.12
N PHE A 57 -14.67 2.30 -11.70
CA PHE A 57 -13.33 1.72 -11.50
C PHE A 57 -12.66 2.14 -10.20
N ILE A 58 -12.91 3.37 -9.74
CA ILE A 58 -12.20 3.96 -8.60
C ILE A 58 -12.45 3.15 -7.33
N ASP A 59 -13.72 2.81 -7.05
CA ASP A 59 -14.11 2.13 -5.82
C ASP A 59 -13.46 0.74 -5.73
N ASN A 60 -13.41 0.00 -6.85
CA ASN A 60 -12.71 -1.28 -6.92
C ASN A 60 -11.20 -1.12 -6.74
N TRP A 61 -10.59 -0.11 -7.38
CA TRP A 61 -9.16 0.12 -7.26
C TRP A 61 -8.72 0.48 -5.84
N VAL A 62 -9.44 1.39 -5.17
CA VAL A 62 -9.03 1.82 -3.82
C VAL A 62 -9.25 0.74 -2.76
N GLN A 63 -10.11 -0.26 -3.01
CA GLN A 63 -10.31 -1.41 -2.13
C GLN A 63 -9.07 -2.28 -1.92
N ILE A 64 -8.02 -2.13 -2.75
CA ILE A 64 -6.69 -2.69 -2.45
C ILE A 64 -6.20 -2.29 -1.04
N GLY A 65 -6.61 -1.11 -0.55
CA GLY A 65 -6.26 -0.59 0.77
C GLY A 65 -7.26 -0.90 1.87
N THR A 66 -8.28 -1.71 1.63
CA THR A 66 -9.27 -2.08 2.66
C THR A 66 -8.62 -2.57 3.97
N PRO A 67 -7.54 -3.38 3.96
CA PRO A 67 -6.87 -3.76 5.21
C PRO A 67 -6.38 -2.56 6.04
N ALA A 68 -5.87 -1.51 5.38
CA ALA A 68 -5.45 -0.29 6.06
C ALA A 68 -6.66 0.46 6.65
N LYS A 69 -7.74 0.60 5.87
CA LYS A 69 -8.99 1.22 6.35
C LYS A 69 -9.54 0.50 7.57
N GLU A 70 -9.60 -0.83 7.55
CA GLU A 70 -10.13 -1.66 8.64
C GLU A 70 -9.30 -1.50 9.91
N MET A 71 -7.97 -1.64 9.81
CA MET A 71 -7.06 -1.42 10.93
C MET A 71 -7.24 -0.03 11.54
N ILE A 72 -7.28 1.02 10.70
CA ILE A 72 -7.44 2.38 11.19
C ILE A 72 -8.82 2.60 11.83
N LYS A 73 -9.90 2.10 11.22
CA LYS A 73 -11.25 2.18 11.79
C LYS A 73 -11.36 1.44 13.13
N GLN A 74 -10.62 0.35 13.31
CA GLN A 74 -10.63 -0.45 14.54
C GLN A 74 -9.80 0.21 15.66
N ASP A 75 -8.53 0.49 15.39
CA ASP A 75 -7.55 0.89 16.40
C ASP A 75 -7.62 2.39 16.72
N PHE A 76 -8.04 3.20 15.74
CA PHE A 76 -8.10 4.66 15.84
C PHE A 76 -9.54 5.20 15.80
N LYS A 77 -10.54 4.38 16.15
CA LYS A 77 -11.97 4.75 16.17
C LYS A 77 -12.30 6.01 16.99
N HIS A 78 -11.46 6.36 17.95
CA HIS A 78 -11.63 7.50 18.84
C HIS A 78 -11.16 8.83 18.22
N LEU A 79 -10.45 8.78 17.09
CA LEU A 79 -9.95 9.96 16.40
C LEU A 79 -10.96 10.52 15.40
N SER A 80 -10.78 11.79 15.03
CA SER A 80 -11.59 12.43 13.99
C SER A 80 -11.40 11.74 12.63
N PHE A 81 -12.35 11.92 11.71
CA PHE A 81 -12.21 11.41 10.35
C PHE A 81 -10.92 11.90 9.67
N ASN A 82 -10.55 13.18 9.85
CA ASN A 82 -9.36 13.75 9.23
C ASN A 82 -8.06 13.13 9.78
N ASP A 83 -8.04 12.78 11.06
CA ASP A 83 -6.88 12.14 11.66
C ASP A 83 -6.79 10.68 11.20
N GLN A 84 -7.89 9.91 11.26
CA GLN A 84 -7.95 8.55 10.73
C GLN A 84 -7.54 8.50 9.25
N TYR A 85 -8.06 9.44 8.46
CA TYR A 85 -7.69 9.63 7.07
C TYR A 85 -6.17 9.80 6.89
N SER A 86 -5.55 10.68 7.67
CA SER A 86 -4.11 10.93 7.61
C SER A 86 -3.28 9.71 8.02
N TYR A 87 -3.74 8.95 9.02
CA TYR A 87 -3.12 7.67 9.39
C TYR A 87 -3.26 6.62 8.28
N CYS A 88 -4.42 6.55 7.64
CA CYS A 88 -4.69 5.61 6.57
C CYS A 88 -3.81 5.86 5.33
N GLU A 89 -3.38 7.11 5.07
CA GLU A 89 -2.43 7.40 3.99
C GLU A 89 -1.09 6.69 4.18
N LYS A 90 -0.60 6.64 5.42
CA LYS A 90 0.63 5.92 5.78
C LYS A 90 0.40 4.42 5.82
N GLU A 91 -0.72 3.96 6.39
CA GLU A 91 -0.99 2.53 6.50
C GLU A 91 -1.25 1.88 5.13
N ALA A 92 -1.83 2.60 4.17
CA ALA A 92 -1.97 2.10 2.79
C ALA A 92 -0.62 1.90 2.08
N VAL A 93 0.43 2.63 2.50
CA VAL A 93 1.80 2.36 2.07
C VAL A 93 2.27 1.03 2.66
N ASN A 94 2.06 0.79 3.97
CA ASN A 94 2.43 -0.47 4.63
C ASN A 94 1.74 -1.68 3.99
N VAL A 95 0.44 -1.59 3.69
CA VAL A 95 -0.29 -2.62 2.93
C VAL A 95 0.35 -2.86 1.56
N SER A 96 0.74 -1.79 0.86
CA SER A 96 1.43 -1.91 -0.43
C SER A 96 2.81 -2.58 -0.31
N LEU A 97 3.55 -2.34 0.77
CA LEU A 97 4.81 -3.03 1.06
C LEU A 97 4.59 -4.51 1.35
N GLY A 98 3.53 -4.87 2.09
CA GLY A 98 3.12 -6.26 2.29
C GLY A 98 2.76 -6.94 0.96
N ASN A 99 2.00 -6.25 0.12
CA ASN A 99 1.62 -6.76 -1.21
C ASN A 99 2.82 -6.96 -2.13
N LEU A 100 3.85 -6.12 -2.07
CA LEU A 100 5.10 -6.33 -2.81
C LEU A 100 5.74 -7.70 -2.49
N LEU A 101 5.64 -8.18 -1.24
CA LEU A 101 6.18 -9.49 -0.84
C LEU A 101 5.35 -10.68 -1.36
N SER A 102 4.17 -10.44 -1.92
CA SER A 102 3.40 -11.49 -2.61
C SER A 102 3.91 -11.77 -4.02
N TYR A 103 4.68 -10.84 -4.62
CA TYR A 103 5.30 -11.04 -5.94
C TYR A 103 6.53 -11.96 -5.80
N PRO A 104 6.56 -13.14 -6.45
CA PRO A 104 7.64 -14.12 -6.24
C PRO A 104 9.05 -13.56 -6.51
N PHE A 105 9.20 -12.79 -7.59
CA PHE A 105 10.49 -12.20 -7.99
C PHE A 105 10.94 -11.05 -7.08
N VAL A 106 10.01 -10.34 -6.41
CA VAL A 106 10.35 -9.34 -5.39
C VAL A 106 10.78 -10.04 -4.12
N LYS A 107 9.96 -10.97 -3.62
CA LYS A 107 10.21 -11.73 -2.39
C LYS A 107 11.56 -12.43 -2.43
N GLU A 108 11.89 -13.09 -3.54
CA GLU A 108 13.17 -13.78 -3.71
C GLU A 108 14.36 -12.83 -3.53
N ARG A 109 14.33 -11.66 -4.16
CA ARG A 109 15.45 -10.70 -4.09
C ARG A 109 15.57 -10.04 -2.73
N VAL A 110 14.44 -9.74 -2.10
CA VAL A 110 14.40 -9.23 -0.73
C VAL A 110 15.03 -10.23 0.24
N MET A 111 14.64 -11.51 0.18
CA MET A 111 15.22 -12.57 1.03
C MET A 111 16.72 -12.80 0.79
N LYS A 112 17.21 -12.48 -0.41
CA LYS A 112 18.64 -12.54 -0.77
C LYS A 112 19.40 -11.24 -0.43
N ASN A 113 18.76 -10.26 0.23
CA ASN A 113 19.32 -8.93 0.48
C ASN A 113 19.80 -8.21 -0.79
N LYS A 114 19.17 -8.48 -1.94
CA LYS A 114 19.47 -7.86 -3.25
C LYS A 114 18.50 -6.75 -3.63
N LEU A 115 17.42 -6.60 -2.88
CA LEU A 115 16.37 -5.62 -3.10
C LEU A 115 15.84 -5.16 -1.74
N ALA A 116 15.83 -3.86 -1.50
CA ALA A 116 15.19 -3.26 -0.34
C ALA A 116 13.83 -2.68 -0.74
N ILE A 117 12.82 -2.85 0.13
CA ILE A 117 11.50 -2.24 -0.03
C ILE A 117 11.30 -1.20 1.08
N ARG A 118 10.90 0.01 0.70
CA ARG A 118 10.76 1.14 1.63
C ARG A 118 9.43 1.86 1.42
N GLY A 119 8.87 2.34 2.52
CA GLY A 119 7.71 3.21 2.54
C GLY A 119 8.13 4.65 2.76
N ALA A 120 7.41 5.58 2.15
CA ALA A 120 7.53 6.99 2.47
C ALA A 120 6.17 7.68 2.46
N HIS A 121 6.10 8.83 3.14
CA HIS A 121 4.96 9.73 3.10
C HIS A 121 5.44 11.15 2.87
N TYR A 122 4.98 11.75 1.78
CA TYR A 122 5.25 13.14 1.46
C TYR A 122 4.09 14.04 1.89
N ASP A 123 4.30 14.85 2.92
CA ASP A 123 3.35 15.87 3.34
C ASP A 123 3.67 17.19 2.63
N PHE A 124 2.95 17.48 1.54
CA PHE A 124 3.12 18.73 0.80
C PHE A 124 2.43 19.93 1.46
N VAL A 125 1.61 19.72 2.49
CA VAL A 125 1.01 20.82 3.26
C VAL A 125 2.06 21.41 4.21
N LYS A 126 2.89 20.55 4.80
CA LYS A 126 3.96 20.93 5.73
C LYS A 126 5.35 20.98 5.10
N GLY A 127 5.51 20.41 3.90
CA GLY A 127 6.81 20.30 3.22
C GLY A 127 7.74 19.27 3.87
N THR A 128 7.21 18.18 4.42
CA THR A 128 7.99 17.14 5.12
C THR A 128 7.95 15.81 4.37
N PHE A 129 8.99 14.99 4.56
CA PHE A 129 9.10 13.68 3.93
C PHE A 129 9.54 12.64 4.96
N ASP A 130 8.64 11.73 5.31
CA ASP A 130 8.92 10.61 6.22
C ASP A 130 9.36 9.40 5.39
N LEU A 131 10.42 8.71 5.81
CA LEU A 131 10.94 7.50 5.17
C LEU A 131 11.09 6.39 6.20
N TRP A 132 10.65 5.18 5.87
CA TRP A 132 10.84 4.00 6.70
C TRP A 132 11.12 2.75 5.85
N GLU A 133 11.71 1.75 6.48
CA GLU A 133 11.97 0.44 5.88
C GLU A 133 11.13 -0.60 6.60
N LEU A 134 10.57 -1.56 5.85
CA LEU A 134 9.84 -2.67 6.46
C LEU A 134 10.86 -3.66 7.03
N ASP A 135 10.95 -3.74 8.36
CA ASP A 135 11.81 -4.73 9.01
C ASP A 135 11.15 -6.13 9.00
N LEU A 136 11.61 -6.95 8.06
CA LEU A 136 11.17 -8.33 7.85
C LEU A 136 11.65 -9.28 8.96
N LYS A 137 12.55 -8.85 9.85
CA LYS A 137 13.07 -9.69 10.94
C LYS A 137 12.24 -9.58 12.21
N THR A 138 11.47 -8.51 12.39
CA THR A 138 10.72 -8.22 13.61
C THR A 138 9.20 -8.29 13.44
N THR A 139 8.71 -8.23 12.20
CA THR A 139 7.27 -8.33 11.91
C THR A 139 6.98 -9.73 11.38
N PRO A 140 6.27 -10.61 12.14
CA PRO A 140 5.85 -11.89 11.60
C PRO A 140 5.04 -11.62 10.34
N ALA A 141 5.33 -12.36 9.29
CA ALA A 141 4.62 -12.28 8.01
C ALA A 141 3.12 -12.09 8.28
N PHE A 142 2.55 -11.01 7.75
CA PHE A 142 1.11 -10.88 7.60
C PHE A 142 0.64 -12.20 7.00
N SER A 143 0.00 -13.04 7.84
CA SER A 143 -0.52 -14.32 7.41
C SER A 143 -1.76 -13.99 6.59
N PHE A 144 -1.57 -13.89 5.29
CA PHE A 144 -2.70 -13.99 4.37
C PHE A 144 -3.17 -15.45 4.45
N SER A 145 -4.24 -15.66 5.24
CA SER A 145 -5.06 -16.87 5.21
C SER A 145 -5.97 -16.84 3.99
#